data_AF-A0A8H6IMA8-F1
#
_entry.id   AF-A0A8H6IMA8-F1
#
_cell.length_a   1.000
_cell.length_b   1.000
_cell.length_c   1.000
_cell.angle_alpha   90.00
_cell.angle_beta   90.00
_cell.angle_gamma   90.00
#
_symmetry.space_group_name_H-M   'P 1'
#
loop_
_entity.id
_entity.type
_entity.pdbx_description
1 polymer ?
#
loop_
_entity_poly.entity_id
_entity_poly.type
_entity_poly.pdbx_seq_one_letter_code
_entity_poly.pdbx_strand_id
1 'polypeptide(L)'
;MRLINTESLKLKEFADDNLPPYSILSHLWGDERGRQIKPGNAKIVNFCRVSRENGFYWAWADTVCIDKSDYDEHNTAINSMFAWHEQSEVCLFVLYCLPLGKVIFSSLDSAHDGKKVAVRPVAFR
;
A
#
# COMPACT_ATOMS: atom_id res chain seq x y z
N MET A 1 -7.31 11.27 5.76
CA MET A 1 -6.47 10.05 5.66
C MET A 1 -4.99 10.32 6.02
N ARG A 2 -4.21 9.33 6.50
CA ARG A 2 -2.74 9.43 6.63
C ARG A 2 -2.01 8.71 5.49
N LEU A 3 -0.89 9.27 5.05
CA LEU A 3 0.00 8.69 4.03
C LEU A 3 1.43 8.59 4.57
N ILE A 4 2.15 7.54 4.17
CA ILE A 4 3.57 7.37 4.44
C ILE A 4 4.40 8.02 3.33
N ASN A 5 5.40 8.79 3.73
CA ASN A 5 6.39 9.32 2.82
C ASN A 5 7.35 8.19 2.40
N THR A 6 7.50 7.95 1.09
CA THR A 6 8.25 6.79 0.58
C THR A 6 9.75 6.88 0.77
N GLU A 7 10.28 8.06 1.08
CA GLU A 7 11.70 8.30 1.34
C GLU A 7 12.03 8.30 2.85
N SER A 8 11.35 9.14 3.62
CA SER A 8 11.59 9.32 5.05
C SER A 8 10.86 8.31 5.94
N LEU A 9 9.90 7.55 5.39
CA LEU A 9 9.02 6.62 6.10
C LEU A 9 8.20 7.28 7.22
N LYS A 10 8.07 8.60 7.20
CA LYS A 10 7.25 9.36 8.14
C LYS A 10 5.81 9.42 7.67
N LEU A 11 4.88 9.34 8.62
CA LEU A 11 3.46 9.53 8.37
C LEU A 11 3.13 11.03 8.33
N LYS A 12 2.23 11.39 7.43
CA LYS A 12 1.63 12.72 7.35
C LYS A 12 0.13 12.59 7.13
N GLU A 13 -0.62 13.45 7.80
CA GLU A 13 -2.07 13.52 7.65
C GLU A 13 -2.48 14.47 6.51
N PHE A 14 -3.51 14.06 5.78
CA PHE A 14 -4.10 14.79 4.66
C PHE A 14 -5.62 14.77 4.79
N ALA A 15 -6.25 15.88 4.40
CA ALA A 15 -7.70 15.94 4.21
C ALA A 15 -8.08 15.18 2.94
N ASP A 16 -9.25 14.54 2.94
CA ASP A 16 -9.71 13.70 1.83
C ASP A 16 -9.95 14.51 0.53
N ASP A 17 -10.20 15.82 0.64
CA ASP A 17 -10.40 16.73 -0.50
C ASP A 17 -9.07 17.25 -1.10
N ASN A 18 -7.92 16.94 -0.47
CA ASN A 18 -6.60 17.42 -0.89
C ASN A 18 -5.54 16.33 -0.75
N LEU A 19 -5.81 15.19 -1.39
CA LEU A 19 -4.90 14.05 -1.41
C LEU A 19 -3.88 14.21 -2.54
N PRO A 20 -2.57 14.14 -2.26
CA PRO A 20 -1.56 14.06 -3.32
C PRO A 20 -1.64 12.70 -4.00
N PRO A 21 -1.10 12.54 -5.23
CA PRO A 21 -0.95 11.24 -5.87
C PRO A 21 -0.23 10.24 -4.97
N TYR A 22 -0.82 9.06 -4.78
CA TYR A 22 -0.28 8.04 -3.89
C TYR A 22 -0.51 6.63 -4.44
N SER A 23 0.39 5.73 -4.05
CA SER A 23 0.23 4.29 -4.27
C SER A 23 -0.41 3.64 -3.05
N ILE A 24 -1.29 2.66 -3.23
CA ILE A 24 -1.92 1.91 -2.15
C ILE A 24 -1.41 0.47 -2.09
N LEU A 25 -1.14 -0.04 -0.89
CA LEU A 25 -0.84 -1.45 -0.67
C LEU A 25 -2.15 -2.19 -0.41
N SER A 26 -2.56 -3.04 -1.34
CA SER A 26 -3.67 -3.96 -1.12
C SER A 26 -3.13 -5.33 -0.71
N HIS A 27 -3.41 -5.71 0.53
CA HIS A 27 -3.11 -7.05 1.03
C HIS A 27 -4.02 -8.08 0.34
N LEU A 28 -3.46 -9.06 -0.37
CA LEU A 28 -4.16 -10.32 -0.58
C LEU A 28 -4.10 -11.09 0.74
N TRP A 29 -5.27 -11.52 1.21
CA TRP A 29 -5.53 -12.24 2.46
C TRP A 29 -4.91 -13.65 2.45
N GLY A 30 -3.58 -13.74 2.39
CA GLY A 30 -2.83 -14.99 2.40
C GLY A 30 -2.34 -15.34 3.80
N ASP A 31 -2.82 -16.48 4.32
CA ASP A 31 -2.64 -17.07 5.65
C ASP A 31 -1.69 -16.31 6.60
N GLU A 32 -2.31 -15.54 7.48
CA GLU A 32 -1.68 -14.63 8.44
C GLU A 32 -1.15 -15.35 9.69
N ARG A 33 -1.00 -16.67 9.64
CA ARG A 33 -0.39 -17.47 10.71
C ARG A 33 1.13 -17.29 10.72
N GLY A 34 1.56 -16.13 11.19
CA GLY A 34 2.89 -15.94 11.73
C GLY A 34 3.65 -14.74 11.18
N ARG A 35 3.32 -13.55 11.68
CA ARG A 35 4.31 -12.67 12.34
C ARG A 35 3.65 -11.36 12.73
N GLN A 36 3.61 -11.11 14.04
CA GLN A 36 3.42 -9.77 14.59
C GLN A 36 4.31 -8.78 13.84
N ILE A 37 3.67 -7.78 13.24
CA ILE A 37 4.33 -6.68 12.56
C ILE A 37 4.92 -5.77 13.65
N LYS A 38 6.24 -5.81 13.79
CA LYS A 38 7.03 -4.91 14.66
C LYS A 38 7.52 -3.69 13.85
N PRO A 39 7.82 -2.55 14.49
CA PRO A 39 8.50 -1.43 13.84
C PRO A 39 9.85 -1.93 13.26
N GLY A 40 10.07 -1.68 11.96
CA GLY A 40 11.08 -2.39 11.16
C GLY A 40 10.50 -3.41 10.16
N ASN A 41 9.22 -3.26 9.79
CA ASN A 41 8.54 -4.15 8.85
C ASN A 41 9.15 -4.04 7.44
N ALA A 42 9.99 -5.00 7.08
CA ALA A 42 10.60 -5.10 5.75
C ALA A 42 9.57 -5.03 4.61
N LYS A 43 8.31 -5.41 4.85
CA LYS A 43 7.23 -5.26 3.87
C LYS A 43 6.95 -3.80 3.54
N ILE A 44 6.86 -2.93 4.55
CA ILE A 44 6.55 -1.50 4.37
C ILE A 44 7.73 -0.76 3.76
N VAL A 45 8.96 -1.11 4.18
CA VAL A 45 10.17 -0.54 3.58
C VAL A 45 10.27 -0.93 2.10
N ASN A 46 10.03 -2.20 1.77
CA ASN A 46 10.03 -2.66 0.39
C ASN A 46 8.89 -2.05 -0.43
N PHE A 47 7.69 -1.95 0.15
CA PHE A 47 6.56 -1.27 -0.48
C PHE A 47 6.91 0.18 -0.80
N CYS A 48 7.39 0.97 0.16
CA CYS A 48 7.80 2.35 -0.07
C CYS A 48 8.90 2.47 -1.13
N ARG A 49 9.85 1.53 -1.15
CA ARG A 49 10.87 1.48 -2.21
C ARG A 49 10.25 1.25 -3.59
N VAL A 50 9.35 0.27 -3.73
CA VAL A 50 8.65 -0.01 -4.99
C VAL A 50 7.77 1.17 -5.40
N SER A 51 7.03 1.78 -4.47
CA SER A 51 6.25 2.99 -4.72
C SER A 51 7.12 4.11 -5.29
N ARG A 52 8.30 4.33 -4.70
CA ARG A 52 9.25 5.34 -5.16
C ARG A 52 9.86 5.02 -6.52
N GLU A 53 10.15 3.75 -6.80
CA GLU A 53 10.60 3.28 -8.13
C GLU A 53 9.52 3.50 -9.21
N ASN A 54 8.25 3.52 -8.82
CA ASN A 54 7.11 3.85 -9.69
C ASN A 54 6.75 5.34 -9.68
N GLY A 55 7.56 6.21 -9.05
CA GLY A 55 7.37 7.66 -9.07
C GLY A 55 6.44 8.23 -7.98
N PHE A 56 6.03 7.41 -6.99
CA PHE A 56 5.16 7.87 -5.91
C PHE A 56 5.95 8.32 -4.69
N TYR A 57 5.72 9.56 -4.27
CA TYR A 57 6.31 10.14 -3.05
C TYR A 57 5.50 9.80 -1.79
N TRP A 58 4.22 9.47 -1.99
CA TRP A 58 3.29 9.09 -0.93
C TRP A 58 2.75 7.70 -1.18
N ALA A 59 2.57 6.95 -0.11
CA ALA A 59 1.95 5.64 -0.18
C ALA A 59 0.98 5.43 0.99
N TRP A 60 0.07 4.48 0.84
CA TRP A 60 -0.88 4.09 1.87
C TRP A 60 -0.81 2.60 2.14
N ALA A 61 -0.82 2.23 3.41
CA ALA A 61 -0.92 0.84 3.84
C ALA A 61 -1.69 0.76 5.17
N ASP A 62 -2.70 -0.10 5.23
CA ASP A 62 -3.60 -0.28 6.38
C ASP A 62 -2.85 -0.54 7.70
N THR A 63 -1.72 -1.25 7.63
CA THR A 63 -0.90 -1.64 8.78
C THR A 63 -0.20 -0.47 9.47
N VAL A 64 0.00 0.67 8.81
CA VAL A 64 0.72 1.83 9.36
C VAL A 64 -0.05 3.14 9.24
N CYS A 65 -0.98 3.26 8.30
CA CYS A 65 -1.73 4.49 8.04
C CYS A 65 -3.05 4.58 8.82
N ILE A 66 -3.51 3.47 9.42
CA ILE A 66 -4.71 3.41 10.26
C ILE A 66 -4.29 3.11 11.70
N ASP A 67 -4.78 3.89 12.65
CA ASP A 67 -4.62 3.60 14.06
C ASP A 67 -5.72 2.63 14.45
N LYS A 68 -5.36 1.35 14.53
CA LYS A 68 -6.31 0.29 14.89
C LYS A 68 -6.66 0.31 16.38
N SER A 69 -6.00 1.15 17.20
CA SER A 69 -6.33 1.34 18.61
C SER A 69 -7.41 2.39 18.85
N ASP A 70 -7.62 3.29 17.89
CA ASP A 70 -8.72 4.25 17.88
C ASP A 70 -9.92 3.65 17.13
N TYR A 71 -11.02 3.46 17.85
CA TYR A 71 -12.23 2.84 17.30
C TYR A 71 -12.91 3.69 16.22
N ASP A 72 -12.94 5.01 16.42
CA ASP A 72 -13.59 5.93 15.50
C ASP A 72 -12.76 6.05 14.22
N GLU A 73 -11.43 6.13 14.35
CA GLU A 73 -10.52 6.11 13.19
C GLU A 73 -10.63 4.78 12.43
N HIS A 74 -10.57 3.65 13.13
CA HIS A 74 -10.62 2.34 12.51
C HIS A 74 -11.93 2.11 11.75
N ASN A 75 -13.07 2.48 12.32
CA ASN A 75 -14.36 2.37 11.64
C ASN A 75 -14.49 3.33 10.46
N THR A 76 -14.00 4.56 10.61
CA THR A 76 -13.97 5.52 9.50
C THR A 76 -13.13 4.96 8.36
N ALA A 77 -11.95 4.41 8.67
CA ALA A 77 -11.08 3.81 7.68
C ALA A 77 -11.72 2.62 6.98
N ILE A 78 -12.44 1.73 7.69
CA ILE A 78 -13.18 0.61 7.07
C ILE A 78 -14.21 1.12 6.06
N ASN A 79 -14.97 2.16 6.41
CA ASN A 79 -16.01 2.71 5.55
C ASN A 79 -15.45 3.50 4.36
N SER A 80 -14.26 4.09 4.50
CA SER A 80 -13.61 4.90 3.46
C SER A 80 -12.59 4.14 2.60
N MET A 81 -12.18 2.93 3.01
CA MET A 81 -11.10 2.17 2.37
C MET A 81 -11.36 1.90 0.88
N PHE A 82 -12.60 1.60 0.51
CA PHE A 82 -12.96 1.39 -0.90
C PHE A 82 -12.76 2.66 -1.74
N ALA A 83 -13.16 3.82 -1.21
CA ALA A 83 -12.96 5.11 -1.88
C ALA A 83 -11.47 5.45 -2.00
N TRP A 84 -10.67 5.19 -0.97
CA TRP A 84 -9.22 5.39 -1.02
C TRP A 84 -8.53 4.44 -2.03
N HIS A 85 -8.99 3.19 -2.14
CA HIS A 85 -8.51 2.31 -3.20
C HIS A 85 -8.86 2.82 -4.61
N GLU A 86 -10.06 3.37 -4.80
CA GLU A 86 -10.48 3.94 -6.08
C GLU A 86 -9.71 5.22 -6.45
N GLN A 87 -9.41 6.06 -5.47
CA GLN A 87 -8.66 7.32 -5.65
C GLN A 87 -7.16 7.13 -5.78
N SER A 88 -6.63 5.94 -5.48
CA SER A 88 -5.20 5.66 -5.63
C SER A 88 -4.80 5.55 -7.10
N GLU A 89 -3.60 6.05 -7.43
CA GLU A 89 -3.07 5.99 -8.80
C GLU A 89 -2.56 4.59 -9.15
N VAL A 90 -2.01 3.90 -8.15
CA VAL A 90 -1.46 2.56 -8.31
C VAL A 90 -1.81 1.71 -7.11
N CYS A 91 -2.33 0.52 -7.39
CA CYS A 91 -2.55 -0.51 -6.38
C CYS A 91 -1.44 -1.56 -6.47
N LEU A 92 -0.61 -1.65 -5.42
CA LEU A 92 0.45 -2.64 -5.27
C LEU A 92 -0.07 -3.82 -4.44
N PHE A 93 0.22 -5.04 -4.91
CA PHE A 93 -0.10 -6.27 -4.18
C PHE A 93 1.17 -7.07 -3.90
N VAL A 94 1.18 -7.76 -2.75
CA VAL A 94 2.25 -8.69 -2.38
C VAL A 94 1.85 -10.10 -2.80
N LEU A 95 2.57 -10.68 -3.73
CA LEU A 95 2.45 -12.09 -4.10
C LEU A 95 3.61 -12.88 -3.48
N TYR A 96 3.27 -13.84 -2.61
CA TYR A 96 4.20 -14.85 -2.13
C TYR A 96 4.22 -16.02 -3.12
N CYS A 97 5.30 -16.14 -3.89
CA CYS A 97 5.51 -17.31 -4.76
C CYS A 97 6.29 -18.38 -3.98
N LEU A 98 5.62 -19.46 -3.58
CA LEU A 98 6.25 -20.69 -3.06
C LEU A 98 6.80 -21.50 -4.27
N PRO A 99 8.03 -22.08 -4.29
CA PRO A 99 8.95 -22.40 -3.19
C PRO A 99 10.33 -21.70 -3.33
N LEU A 100 10.37 -20.37 -3.56
CA LEU A 100 11.64 -19.64 -3.70
C LEU A 100 11.89 -18.55 -2.66
N GLY A 101 11.01 -18.38 -1.66
CA GLY A 101 11.18 -17.34 -0.63
C GLY A 101 11.19 -15.90 -1.17
N LYS A 102 10.70 -15.69 -2.41
CA LYS A 102 10.69 -14.38 -3.08
C LYS A 102 9.34 -13.69 -2.88
N VAL A 103 9.42 -12.45 -2.43
CA VAL A 103 8.29 -11.52 -2.34
C VAL A 103 8.25 -10.74 -3.65
N ILE A 104 7.17 -10.88 -4.42
CA ILE A 104 6.98 -10.13 -5.68
C ILE A 104 5.92 -9.06 -5.43
N PHE A 105 6.23 -7.83 -5.83
CA PHE A 105 5.25 -6.74 -5.87
C PHE A 105 4.80 -6.55 -7.32
N SER A 106 3.49 -6.52 -7.55
CA SER A 106 2.89 -6.19 -8.84
C SER A 106 2.07 -4.92 -8.71
N SER A 107 2.22 -3.99 -9.65
CA SER A 107 1.41 -2.78 -9.76
C SER A 107 0.23 -2.97 -10.72
N LEU A 108 -0.84 -2.27 -10.40
CA LEU A 108 -1.98 -2.03 -11.27
C LEU A 108 -2.05 -0.52 -11.46
N ASP A 109 -1.66 -0.04 -12.64
CA ASP A 109 -1.64 1.39 -12.94
C ASP A 109 -3.02 1.86 -13.42
N SER A 110 -3.44 3.03 -12.93
CA SER A 110 -4.63 3.76 -13.39
C SER A 110 -4.34 4.44 -14.73
N ALA A 111 -4.55 3.72 -15.84
CA ALA A 111 -4.62 4.35 -17.16
C ALA A 111 -6.01 4.97 -17.39
N HIS A 112 -6.00 6.13 -18.07
CA HIS A 112 -7.08 7.07 -18.43
C HIS A 112 -8.42 6.53 -19.02
N ASP A 113 -8.75 5.24 -18.92
CA ASP A 113 -9.95 4.65 -19.55
C ASP A 113 -10.60 3.49 -18.77
N GLY A 114 -10.50 3.50 -17.43
CA GLY A 114 -11.35 2.65 -16.57
C GLY A 114 -11.20 1.12 -16.71
N LYS A 115 -10.15 0.62 -17.39
CA LYS A 115 -9.83 -0.81 -17.48
C LYS A 115 -8.45 -1.08 -16.91
N LYS A 116 -8.43 -1.83 -15.81
CA LYS A 116 -7.23 -2.25 -15.06
C LYS A 116 -6.39 -3.20 -15.92
N VAL A 117 -5.18 -2.80 -16.30
CA VAL A 117 -4.23 -3.62 -17.07
C VAL A 117 -3.00 -3.94 -16.20
N ALA A 118 -2.55 -5.19 -16.21
CA ALA A 118 -1.44 -5.67 -15.40
C ALA A 118 -0.08 -5.18 -15.92
N VAL A 119 0.74 -4.62 -15.04
CA VAL A 119 2.12 -4.22 -15.34
C VAL A 119 3.10 -5.28 -14.78
N ARG A 120 4.28 -5.34 -15.40
CA ARG A 120 5.27 -6.40 -15.22
C ARG A 120 5.63 -6.64 -13.74
N PRO A 121 5.66 -7.90 -13.28
CA PRO A 121 6.08 -8.23 -11.92
C PRO A 121 7.53 -7.77 -11.68
N VAL A 122 7.75 -7.02 -10.61
CA VAL A 122 9.10 -6.67 -10.16
C VAL A 122 9.63 -7.84 -9.35
N ALA A 123 10.33 -8.75 -10.03
CA ALA A 123 11.01 -9.87 -9.39
C ALA A 123 12.34 -9.40 -8.79
N PHE A 124 12.50 -9.54 -7.47
CA PHE A 124 13.78 -9.29 -6.80
C PHE A 124 14.72 -10.48 -7.02
N ARG A 125 15.96 -10.20 -7.44
CA ARG A 125 16.97 -11.22 -7.73
C ARG A 125 17.62 -11.71 -6.46
#